data_AF-A0A811N5Z8-F1
#
_entry.id   AF-A0A811N5Z8-F1
#
_cell.length_a   1.000
_cell.length_b   1.000
_cell.length_c   1.000
_cell.angle_alpha   90.00
_cell.angle_beta   90.00
_cell.angle_gamma   90.00
#
_symmetry.space_group_name_H-M   'P 1'
#
loop_
_entity.id
_entity.type
_entity.pdbx_description
1 polymer ?
#
loop_
_entity_poly.entity_id
_entity_poly.type
_entity_poly.pdbx_seq_one_letter_code
_entity_poly.pdbx_strand_id
1 'polypeptide(L)'
;MADGPCPVLQYADDTIILFRAETGGVARLKQLLDMFSSATGLKIHYNKSTITSMHLPERAIEDFLGILNCNVGSFPQTYLGLPLSNVKLWLSAFAPLIAKVDRYLAG
;
A
#
# COMPACT_ATOMS: atom_id res chain seq x y z
N MET A 1 -6.28 1.17 -26.09
CA MET A 1 -6.58 0.40 -24.86
C MET A 1 -6.78 1.43 -23.76
N ALA A 2 -8.01 1.62 -23.29
CA ALA A 2 -8.28 2.65 -22.29
C ALA A 2 -7.64 2.26 -20.96
N ASP A 3 -6.89 3.18 -20.37
CA ASP A 3 -6.31 3.01 -19.04
C ASP A 3 -7.47 2.85 -18.05
N GLY A 4 -7.51 1.72 -17.33
CA GLY A 4 -8.54 1.48 -16.33
C GLY A 4 -8.37 2.43 -15.13
N PRO A 5 -9.43 2.68 -14.33
CA PRO A 5 -9.30 3.48 -13.14
C PRO A 5 -8.26 2.84 -12.19
N CYS A 6 -7.37 3.65 -11.64
CA CYS A 6 -6.44 3.28 -10.57
C CYS A 6 -7.25 2.95 -9.30
N PRO A 7 -7.39 1.68 -8.88
CA PRO A 7 -8.19 1.36 -7.71
C PRO A 7 -7.54 1.93 -6.45
N VAL A 8 -8.35 2.58 -5.63
CA VAL A 8 -7.92 3.17 -4.36
C VAL A 8 -8.79 2.59 -3.24
N LEU A 9 -8.15 2.14 -2.17
CA LEU A 9 -8.81 1.74 -0.93
C LEU A 9 -8.34 2.69 0.18
N GLN A 10 -9.27 3.40 0.81
CA GLN A 10 -8.95 4.41 1.81
C GLN A 10 -9.77 4.22 3.08
N TYR A 11 -9.10 4.36 4.22
CA TYR A 11 -9.72 4.48 5.53
C TYR A 11 -8.93 5.50 6.34
N ALA A 12 -9.54 6.63 6.69
CA ALA A 12 -8.84 7.76 7.33
C ALA A 12 -7.51 8.09 6.59
N ASP A 13 -6.37 8.00 7.27
CA ASP A 13 -5.03 8.22 6.72
C ASP A 13 -4.38 6.96 6.08
N ASP A 14 -4.95 5.77 6.29
CA ASP A 14 -4.49 4.51 5.71
C ASP A 14 -5.03 4.32 4.28
N THR A 15 -4.22 4.71 3.29
CA THR A 15 -4.56 4.63 1.85
C THR A 15 -3.70 3.61 1.10
N ILE A 16 -4.33 2.72 0.35
CA ILE A 16 -3.70 1.83 -0.63
C ILE A 16 -4.07 2.30 -2.04
N ILE A 17 -3.06 2.43 -2.89
CA ILE A 17 -3.20 2.83 -4.29
C ILE A 17 -2.63 1.72 -5.18
N LEU A 18 -3.46 1.13 -6.03
CA LEU A 18 -3.03 0.11 -6.98
C LEU A 18 -2.81 0.75 -8.36
N PHE A 19 -1.57 0.80 -8.81
CA PHE A 19 -1.21 1.41 -10.08
C PHE A 19 -0.37 0.45 -10.93
N ARG A 20 -0.38 0.66 -12.24
CA ARG A 20 0.49 -0.07 -13.17
C ARG A 20 1.93 0.33 -12.94
N ALA A 21 2.82 -0.66 -12.89
CA ALA A 21 4.26 -0.46 -12.74
C ALA A 21 4.90 0.14 -13.99
N GLU A 22 4.72 1.45 -14.14
CA GLU A 22 5.28 2.28 -15.19
C GLU A 22 5.84 3.54 -14.55
N THR A 23 7.12 3.83 -14.81
CA THR A 23 7.84 4.97 -14.23
C THR A 23 7.11 6.30 -14.44
N GLY A 24 6.52 6.50 -15.61
CA GLY A 24 5.70 7.69 -15.90
C GLY A 24 4.44 7.79 -15.03
N GLY A 25 3.77 6.66 -14.77
CA GLY A 25 2.62 6.58 -13.86
C GLY A 25 3.00 6.89 -12.41
N VAL A 26 4.14 6.37 -11.96
CA VAL A 26 4.68 6.61 -10.61
C VAL A 26 5.02 8.10 -10.40
N ALA A 27 5.65 8.73 -11.40
CA ALA A 27 5.96 10.16 -11.35
C ALA A 27 4.69 11.02 -11.30
N ARG A 28 3.66 10.69 -12.10
CA ARG A 28 2.35 11.36 -12.05
C ARG A 28 1.67 11.19 -10.69
N LEU A 29 1.71 9.99 -10.12
CA LEU A 29 1.16 9.73 -8.79
C LEU A 29 1.83 10.59 -7.73
N LYS A 30 3.17 10.68 -7.74
CA LYS A 30 3.91 11.55 -6.83
C LYS A 30 3.46 13.00 -6.95
N GLN A 31 3.42 13.53 -8.17
CA GLN A 31 2.98 14.91 -8.42
C GLN A 31 1.56 15.16 -7.89
N LEU A 32 0.64 14.20 -8.10
CA LEU A 32 -0.73 14.31 -7.61
C LEU A 32 -0.79 14.33 -6.08
N LEU A 33 0.01 13.48 -5.41
CA LEU A 33 0.11 13.46 -3.95
C LEU A 33 0.72 14.75 -3.39
N ASP A 34 1.74 15.30 -4.05
CA ASP A 34 2.37 16.58 -3.69
C ASP A 34 1.39 17.75 -3.88
N MET A 35 0.62 17.76 -4.98
CA MET A 35 -0.45 18.74 -5.21
C MET A 35 -1.55 18.64 -4.15
N PHE A 36 -1.97 17.42 -3.80
CA PHE A 36 -2.95 17.19 -2.74
C PHE A 36 -2.44 17.73 -1.39
N SER A 37 -1.18 17.45 -1.06
CA SER A 37 -0.51 17.96 0.14
C SER A 37 -0.50 19.48 0.16
N SER A 38 -0.13 20.11 -0.96
CA SER A 38 -0.11 21.56 -1.10
C SER A 38 -1.51 22.19 -0.99
N ALA A 39 -2.53 21.57 -1.57
CA ALA A 39 -3.90 22.09 -1.59
C ALA A 39 -4.61 21.95 -0.23
N THR A 40 -4.32 20.88 0.51
CA THR A 40 -5.00 20.56 1.78
C THR A 40 -4.22 21.00 3.01
N GLY A 41 -2.92 21.25 2.89
CA GLY A 41 -2.02 21.46 4.02
C GLY A 41 -1.65 20.16 4.77
N LEU A 42 -2.15 19.00 4.33
CA LEU A 42 -1.76 17.70 4.87
C LEU A 42 -0.36 17.33 4.39
N LYS A 43 0.33 16.44 5.11
CA LYS A 43 1.66 15.94 4.73
C LYS A 43 1.59 14.48 4.30
N ILE A 44 2.20 14.16 3.17
CA ILE A 44 2.41 12.78 2.75
C ILE A 44 3.63 12.22 3.46
N HIS A 45 3.44 11.18 4.26
CA HIS A 45 4.50 10.52 5.01
C HIS A 45 5.16 9.40 4.20
N TYR A 46 5.91 9.75 3.15
CA TYR A 46 6.56 8.76 2.27
C TYR A 46 7.43 7.74 3.01
N ASN A 47 8.09 8.15 4.10
CA ASN A 47 8.91 7.29 4.95
C ASN A 47 8.12 6.27 5.78
N LYS A 48 6.81 6.46 5.96
CA LYS A 48 5.89 5.49 6.58
C LYS A 48 5.12 4.69 5.52
N SER A 49 5.05 5.21 4.31
CA SER A 49 4.46 4.50 3.17
C SER A 49 5.39 3.40 2.66
N THR A 50 4.79 2.37 2.08
CA THR A 50 5.51 1.25 1.47
C THR A 50 5.07 1.06 0.02
N ILE A 51 6.02 0.75 -0.87
CA ILE A 51 5.73 0.20 -2.20
C ILE A 51 5.96 -1.30 -2.18
N THR A 52 5.09 -2.06 -2.83
CA THR A 52 5.19 -3.52 -2.88
C THR A 52 4.92 -3.99 -4.29
N SER A 53 5.89 -4.69 -4.87
CA SER A 53 5.77 -5.24 -6.21
C SER A 53 4.80 -6.41 -6.23
N MET A 54 3.98 -6.47 -7.27
CA MET A 54 3.17 -7.62 -7.61
C MET A 54 3.61 -8.12 -8.98
N HIS A 55 4.26 -9.29 -9.02
CA HIS A 55 4.76 -9.91 -10.26
C HIS A 55 5.75 -9.04 -11.05
N LEU A 56 6.64 -8.31 -10.37
CA LEU A 56 7.70 -7.53 -11.00
C LEU A 56 9.08 -7.99 -10.52
N PRO A 57 10.11 -7.92 -11.38
CA PRO A 57 11.49 -8.13 -10.96
C PRO A 57 11.92 -7.03 -9.99
N GLU A 58 12.78 -7.39 -9.03
CA GLU A 58 13.28 -6.48 -7.99
C GLU A 58 13.90 -5.20 -8.56
N ARG A 59 14.67 -5.31 -9.65
CA ARG A 59 15.27 -4.15 -10.33
C ARG A 59 14.26 -3.09 -10.76
N ALA A 60 13.03 -3.47 -11.13
CA ALA A 60 12.02 -2.52 -11.55
C ALA A 60 11.48 -1.68 -10.36
N ILE A 61 11.60 -2.18 -9.13
CA ILE A 61 11.14 -1.45 -7.94
C ILE A 61 12.11 -0.32 -7.57
N GLU A 62 13.41 -0.47 -7.86
CA GLU A 62 14.45 0.52 -7.55
C GLU A 62 14.17 1.87 -8.22
N ASP A 63 13.75 1.86 -9.49
CA ASP A 63 13.35 3.06 -10.22
C ASP A 63 12.18 3.79 -9.54
N PHE A 64 11.23 3.03 -8.97
CA PHE A 64 10.06 3.59 -8.29
C PHE A 64 10.41 4.14 -6.90
N LEU A 65 11.36 3.51 -6.22
CA LEU A 65 11.89 4.00 -4.95
C LEU A 65 12.58 5.35 -5.12
N GLY A 66 13.36 5.52 -6.20
CA GLY A 66 13.99 6.81 -6.51
C GLY A 66 13.02 7.95 -6.78
N ILE A 67 11.77 7.64 -7.16
CA ILE A 67 10.72 8.63 -7.36
C ILE A 67 9.96 8.89 -6.05
N LEU A 68 9.39 7.85 -5.45
CA LEU A 68 8.48 7.98 -4.32
C LEU A 68 9.21 8.18 -2.98
N ASN A 69 10.47 7.75 -2.85
CA ASN A 69 11.25 7.74 -1.61
C ASN A 69 10.48 7.08 -0.44
N CYS A 70 9.81 5.95 -0.74
CA CYS A 70 9.10 5.13 0.23
C CYS A 70 9.89 3.87 0.58
N ASN A 71 9.44 3.14 1.60
CA ASN A 71 10.08 1.88 1.96
C ASN A 71 9.64 0.74 1.03
N VAL A 72 10.49 -0.27 0.85
CA VAL A 72 10.07 -1.52 0.21
C VAL A 72 9.27 -2.35 1.21
N GLY A 73 8.06 -2.75 0.82
CA GLY A 73 7.27 -3.75 1.53
C GLY A 73 7.26 -5.09 0.79
N SER A 74 6.84 -6.15 1.48
CA SER A 74 6.64 -7.49 0.94
C SER A 74 5.34 -8.10 1.45
N PHE A 75 4.74 -9.02 0.72
CA PHE A 75 3.57 -9.78 1.23
C PHE A 75 4.01 -10.95 2.11
N PRO A 76 3.20 -11.38 3.10
CA PRO A 76 1.93 -10.76 3.53
C PRO A 76 2.15 -9.46 4.34
N GLN A 77 1.24 -8.50 4.20
CA GLN A 77 1.25 -7.22 4.93
C GLN A 77 0.04 -7.07 5.83
N THR A 78 0.00 -6.02 6.63
CA THR A 78 -1.17 -5.67 7.44
C THR A 78 -1.79 -4.38 6.93
N TYR A 79 -3.09 -4.38 6.72
CA TYR A 79 -3.90 -3.19 6.46
C TYR A 79 -5.07 -3.17 7.44
N LEU A 80 -5.17 -2.11 8.27
CA LEU A 80 -6.18 -2.00 9.34
C LEU A 80 -6.22 -3.19 10.31
N GLY A 81 -5.07 -3.82 10.55
CA GLY A 81 -4.97 -5.02 11.39
C GLY A 81 -5.37 -6.32 10.69
N LEU A 82 -5.77 -6.29 9.41
CA LEU A 82 -6.10 -7.47 8.62
C LEU A 82 -4.93 -7.90 7.74
N PRO A 83 -4.71 -9.21 7.55
CA PRO A 83 -3.69 -9.71 6.63
C PRO A 83 -4.06 -9.32 5.20
N LEU A 84 -3.11 -8.73 4.50
CA LEU A 84 -3.15 -8.40 3.08
C LEU A 84 -2.17 -9.31 2.36
N SER A 85 -2.61 -9.96 1.28
CA SER A 85 -1.79 -10.89 0.52
C SER A 85 -2.05 -10.76 -0.98
N ASN A 86 -1.03 -11.09 -1.76
CA ASN A 86 -1.12 -11.26 -3.22
C ASN A 86 -1.69 -12.62 -3.63
N VAL A 87 -1.96 -13.52 -2.68
CA VAL A 87 -2.61 -14.80 -2.90
C VAL A 87 -3.87 -14.93 -2.04
N LYS A 88 -4.68 -15.94 -2.34
CA LYS A 88 -5.87 -16.25 -1.54
C LYS A 88 -5.46 -16.56 -0.10
N LEU A 89 -6.00 -15.80 0.84
CA LEU A 89 -5.79 -16.00 2.27
C LEU A 89 -6.53 -17.24 2.76
N TRP A 90 -5.86 -18.02 3.59
CA TRP A 90 -6.43 -19.16 4.30
C TRP A 90 -6.92 -18.71 5.68
N LEU A 91 -7.85 -19.45 6.29
CA LEU A 91 -8.37 -19.13 7.62
C LEU A 91 -7.24 -18.99 8.67
N SER A 92 -6.17 -19.78 8.53
CA SER A 92 -5.00 -19.71 9.40
C SER A 92 -4.29 -18.36 9.40
N ALA A 93 -4.38 -17.58 8.32
CA ALA A 93 -3.82 -16.22 8.27
C ALA A 93 -4.50 -15.27 9.27
N PHE A 94 -5.74 -15.58 9.68
CA PHE A 94 -6.51 -14.81 10.66
C PHE A 94 -6.33 -15.32 12.10
N ALA A 95 -5.55 -16.38 12.34
CA ALA A 95 -5.31 -16.90 13.68
C ALA A 95 -4.82 -15.83 14.69
N PRO A 96 -3.93 -14.88 14.32
CA PRO A 96 -3.53 -13.80 15.23
C PRO A 96 -4.68 -12.88 15.65
N LEU A 97 -5.64 -12.63 14.74
CA LEU A 97 -6.83 -11.83 15.01
C LEU A 97 -7.79 -12.57 15.93
N ILE A 98 -8.03 -13.85 15.66
CA ILE A 98 -8.87 -14.71 16.51
C ILE A 98 -8.31 -14.73 17.94
N ALA A 99 -7.01 -15.00 18.09
CA ALA A 99 -6.35 -15.01 19.39
C ALA A 99 -6.36 -13.63 20.09
N LYS A 100 -6.45 -12.52 19.34
CA LYS A 100 -6.60 -11.18 19.92
C LYS A 100 -8.02 -10.97 20.45
N VAL A 101 -9.04 -11.41 19.72
CA VAL A 101 -10.44 -11.35 20.15
C VAL A 101 -10.69 -12.27 21.33
N ASP A 102 -10.17 -13.51 21.31
CA ASP A 102 -10.29 -14.46 22.42
C ASP A 102 -9.72 -13.88 23.72
N ARG A 103 -8.53 -13.27 23.65
CA ARG A 103 -7.92 -12.58 24.80
C ARG A 103 -8.75 -11.41 25.29
N TYR A 104 -9.33 -10.62 24.39
CA TYR A 104 -10.18 -9.50 24.76
C TYR A 104 -11.49 -9.95 25.43
N LEU A 105 -12.04 -11.08 25.01
CA LEU A 105 -13.26 -11.65 25.58
C LEU A 105 -13.02 -12.43 26.88
N ALA A 106 -11.78 -12.87 27.13
CA ALA A 106 -11.41 -13.61 28.33
C ALA A 106 -11.35 -12.75 29.62
N GLY A 107 -11.39 -11.41 29.50
CA GLY A 107 -11.22 -10.45 30.60
C GLY A 107 -9.82 -9.87 30.66
#